data_AF-A0A0V0R1V2-F1
#
_entry.id   AF-A0A0V0R1V2-F1
#
_cell.length_a   1.000
_cell.length_b   1.000
_cell.length_c   1.000
_cell.angle_alpha   90.00
_cell.angle_beta   90.00
_cell.angle_gamma   90.00
#
_symmetry.space_group_name_H-M   'P 1'
#
loop_
_entity.id
_entity.type
_entity.pdbx_description
1 polymer ?
#
loop_
_entity_poly.entity_id
_entity_poly.type
_entity_poly.pdbx_seq_one_letter_code
_entity_poly.pdbx_strand_id
1 'polypeptide(L)'
;MELFFSEKEIDEQILDQIIRPPRSGYTQHDLGPVQKNINGIQIQRTDFQVKNKNNQNIHASIYQPLELQSNQLIIYLHGNAGSRLEAAPMLNYFIPYGLSVLTFDFSGCGMSEGQYITLGCKEVDDLDAIMIWQNKNSEQAPFFRQVELRVLIKD
;
A
#
# COMPACT_ATOMS: atom_id res chain seq x y z
N MET A 1 -20.59 1.68 -40.29
CA MET A 1 -19.34 2.39 -39.94
C MET A 1 -18.53 1.39 -39.13
N GLU A 2 -17.79 0.52 -39.82
CA GLU A 2 -16.90 -0.43 -39.17
C GLU A 2 -15.81 0.36 -38.44
N LEU A 3 -15.73 0.17 -37.13
CA LEU A 3 -14.62 0.67 -36.32
C LEU A 3 -13.38 -0.15 -36.68
N PHE A 4 -12.76 0.18 -37.80
CA PHE A 4 -11.39 -0.23 -38.12
C PHE A 4 -10.45 0.51 -37.17
N PHE A 5 -10.19 -0.06 -36.00
CA PHE A 5 -8.94 0.21 -35.32
C PHE A 5 -7.85 -0.51 -36.13
N SER A 6 -7.20 0.22 -37.05
CA SER A 6 -5.91 -0.22 -37.55
C SER A 6 -4.97 -0.37 -36.35
N GLU A 7 -4.14 -1.41 -36.31
CA GLU A 7 -3.02 -1.61 -35.38
C GLU A 7 -1.98 -0.48 -35.50
N LYS A 8 -2.41 0.76 -35.22
CA LYS A 8 -1.55 1.93 -35.14
C LYS A 8 -0.85 1.85 -33.80
N GLU A 9 0.48 1.84 -33.89
CA GLU A 9 1.44 2.09 -32.82
C GLU A 9 0.78 2.87 -31.68
N ILE A 10 0.62 2.21 -30.53
CA ILE A 10 0.30 2.92 -29.30
C ILE A 10 1.42 3.93 -29.12
N ASP A 11 1.08 5.22 -29.12
CA ASP A 11 2.04 6.30 -28.90
C ASP A 11 2.83 5.99 -27.62
N GLU A 12 4.16 5.92 -27.72
CA GLU A 12 5.04 5.62 -26.59
C GLU A 12 4.77 6.57 -25.41
N GLN A 13 4.34 7.81 -25.67
CA GLN A 13 3.98 8.77 -24.65
C GLN A 13 2.71 8.39 -23.88
N ILE A 14 1.75 7.74 -24.54
CA ILE A 14 0.55 7.21 -23.90
C ILE A 14 0.91 5.97 -23.09
N LEU A 15 1.74 5.09 -23.64
CA LEU A 15 2.21 3.91 -22.93
C LEU A 15 2.97 4.30 -21.66
N ASP A 16 3.87 5.28 -21.73
CA ASP A 16 4.60 5.81 -20.59
C ASP A 16 3.66 6.36 -19.51
N GLN A 17 2.56 7.02 -19.86
CA GLN A 17 1.59 7.47 -18.86
C GLN A 17 0.86 6.31 -18.16
N ILE A 18 0.75 5.15 -18.81
CA ILE A 18 0.09 3.96 -18.25
C ILE A 18 1.06 3.18 -17.36
N ILE A 19 2.29 2.95 -17.80
CA ILE A 19 3.25 2.08 -17.08
C ILE A 19 4.26 2.87 -16.22
N ARG A 20 4.36 4.18 -16.44
CA ARG A 20 5.25 5.10 -15.72
C ARG A 20 4.54 6.44 -15.43
N PRO A 21 3.34 6.42 -14.84
CA PRO A 21 2.68 7.64 -14.41
C PRO A 21 3.60 8.42 -13.44
N PRO A 22 3.45 9.76 -13.37
CA PRO A 22 4.17 10.56 -12.39
C PRO A 22 3.98 9.99 -11.00
N ARG A 23 5.09 9.79 -10.28
CA ARG A 23 5.02 9.28 -8.91
C ARG A 23 4.44 10.32 -7.98
N SER A 24 3.68 9.85 -6.99
CA SER A 24 3.39 10.65 -5.80
C SER A 24 4.71 11.01 -5.11
N GLY A 25 5.16 12.24 -5.28
CA GLY A 25 6.36 12.77 -4.63
C GLY A 25 6.03 13.18 -3.20
N TYR A 26 6.53 12.42 -2.22
CA TYR A 26 6.35 12.74 -0.81
C TYR A 26 7.55 12.28 0.02
N THR A 27 7.65 12.80 1.23
CA THR A 27 8.67 12.52 2.24
C THR A 27 8.07 11.82 3.45
N GLN A 28 8.90 11.22 4.29
CA GLN A 28 8.43 10.60 5.53
C GLN A 28 7.72 11.58 6.49
N HIS A 29 7.98 12.88 6.37
CA HIS A 29 7.26 13.92 7.11
C HIS A 29 5.80 14.05 6.67
N ASP A 30 5.50 13.86 5.39
CA ASP A 30 4.15 14.00 4.83
C ASP A 30 3.20 12.89 5.31
N LEU A 31 3.74 11.76 5.78
CA LEU A 31 2.99 10.69 6.44
C LEU A 31 2.45 11.11 7.84
N GLY A 32 2.80 12.30 8.31
CA GLY A 32 2.48 12.84 9.63
C GLY A 32 3.47 12.41 10.72
N PRO A 33 3.19 12.73 11.99
CA PRO A 33 4.04 12.35 13.10
C PRO A 33 3.96 10.84 13.39
N VAL A 34 5.04 10.30 13.98
CA VAL A 34 5.16 8.88 14.37
C VAL A 34 4.11 8.50 15.40
N GLN A 35 3.79 9.38 16.34
CA GLN A 35 2.66 9.20 17.25
C GLN A 35 1.62 10.29 16.99
N LYS A 36 0.35 9.91 16.94
CA LYS A 36 -0.77 10.85 16.83
C LYS A 36 -2.02 10.31 17.52
N ASN A 37 -2.94 11.22 17.81
CA ASN A 37 -4.28 10.88 18.24
C ASN A 37 -5.22 10.78 17.03
N ILE A 38 -6.02 9.72 16.98
CA ILE A 38 -7.15 9.56 16.05
C ILE A 38 -8.39 9.23 16.87
N ASN A 39 -9.40 10.10 16.83
CA ASN A 39 -10.69 9.91 17.52
C ASN A 39 -10.52 9.54 19.01
N GLY A 40 -9.58 10.17 19.70
CA GLY A 40 -9.29 9.91 21.11
C GLY A 40 -8.26 8.82 21.36
N ILE A 41 -7.91 8.00 20.37
CA ILE A 41 -6.98 6.87 20.52
C ILE A 41 -5.57 7.26 20.09
N GLN A 42 -4.59 7.03 20.97
CA GLN A 42 -3.18 7.16 20.60
C GLN A 42 -2.75 6.03 19.68
N ILE A 43 -2.09 6.39 18.58
CA ILE A 43 -1.50 5.42 17.66
C ILE A 43 0.00 5.64 17.53
N GLN A 44 0.71 4.58 17.16
CA GLN A 44 2.11 4.61 16.77
C GLN A 44 2.27 4.08 15.35
N ARG A 45 2.96 4.86 14.51
CA ARG A 45 3.44 4.45 13.19
C ARG A 45 4.83 3.86 13.32
N THR A 46 5.06 2.70 12.74
CA THR A 46 6.39 2.11 12.55
C THR A 46 6.66 1.98 11.06
N ASP A 47 7.71 2.62 10.58
CA ASP A 47 8.14 2.59 9.18
C ASP A 47 9.23 1.52 8.98
N PHE A 48 9.16 0.77 7.89
CA PHE A 48 10.13 -0.28 7.57
C PHE A 48 10.28 -0.49 6.05
N GLN A 49 11.27 -1.28 5.68
CA GLN A 49 11.50 -1.68 4.29
C GLN A 49 11.62 -3.20 4.18
N VAL A 50 11.11 -3.74 3.07
CA VAL A 50 11.28 -5.15 2.70
C VAL A 50 11.87 -5.25 1.29
N LYS A 51 12.57 -6.35 1.01
CA LYS A 51 13.00 -6.67 -0.35
C LYS A 51 11.94 -7.53 -1.03
N ASN A 52 11.45 -7.09 -2.18
CA ASN A 52 10.62 -7.94 -3.03
C ASN A 52 11.47 -8.99 -3.79
N LYS A 53 10.80 -9.83 -4.59
CA LYS A 53 11.43 -10.86 -5.42
C LYS A 53 12.46 -10.32 -6.42
N ASN A 54 12.33 -9.07 -6.85
CA ASN A 54 13.25 -8.38 -7.74
C ASN A 54 14.36 -7.61 -6.99
N ASN A 55 14.52 -7.85 -5.68
CA ASN A 55 15.46 -7.18 -4.80
C ASN A 55 15.28 -5.64 -4.73
N GLN A 56 14.06 -5.17 -4.96
CA GLN A 56 13.68 -3.77 -4.82
C GLN A 56 13.24 -3.48 -3.37
N ASN A 57 13.65 -2.34 -2.83
CA ASN A 57 13.20 -1.85 -1.54
C ASN A 57 11.74 -1.37 -1.63
N ILE A 58 10.87 -2.03 -0.88
CA ILE A 58 9.47 -1.68 -0.72
C ILE A 58 9.29 -0.98 0.61
N HIS A 59 8.81 0.26 0.56
CA HIS A 59 8.62 1.12 1.73
C HIS A 59 7.22 0.92 2.33
N ALA A 60 7.17 0.60 3.62
CA ALA A 60 5.96 0.26 4.33
C ALA A 60 5.82 0.98 5.67
N SER A 61 4.59 1.06 6.17
CA SER A 61 4.25 1.62 7.47
C SER A 61 3.17 0.78 8.12
N ILE A 62 3.29 0.49 9.41
CA ILE A 62 2.21 -0.06 10.24
C ILE A 62 1.76 0.99 11.26
N TYR A 63 0.45 1.18 11.39
CA TYR A 63 -0.19 2.09 12.34
C TYR A 63 -0.93 1.24 13.37
N GLN A 64 -0.50 1.32 14.62
CA GLN A 64 -1.01 0.49 15.70
C GLN A 64 -1.67 1.35 16.79
N PRO A 65 -2.91 1.07 17.19
CA PRO A 65 -3.49 1.67 18.39
C PRO A 65 -2.72 1.20 19.64
N LEU A 66 -2.31 2.14 20.49
CA LEU A 66 -1.54 1.85 21.71
C LEU A 66 -2.43 1.34 22.84
N GLU A 67 -3.65 1.86 22.93
CA GLU A 67 -4.59 1.59 24.04
C GLU A 67 -5.57 0.45 23.73
N LEU A 68 -5.81 0.17 22.45
CA LEU A 68 -6.74 -0.86 21.97
C LEU A 68 -5.96 -1.98 21.27
N GLN A 69 -5.32 -2.86 22.04
CA GLN A 69 -4.54 -3.95 21.47
C GLN A 69 -5.46 -5.04 20.90
N SER A 70 -5.55 -5.09 19.56
CA SER A 70 -6.12 -6.20 18.80
C SER A 70 -5.02 -6.89 18.01
N ASN A 71 -5.14 -8.21 17.86
CA ASN A 71 -4.27 -8.99 16.97
C ASN A 71 -4.70 -8.92 15.49
N GLN A 72 -5.68 -8.07 15.17
CA GLN A 72 -6.20 -7.91 13.81
C GLN A 72 -5.45 -6.81 13.06
N LEU A 73 -5.08 -7.13 11.82
CA LEU A 73 -4.35 -6.25 10.92
C LEU A 73 -5.09 -6.13 9.59
N ILE A 74 -5.24 -4.90 9.13
CA ILE A 74 -5.67 -4.58 7.76
C ILE A 74 -4.43 -4.20 6.95
N ILE A 75 -4.24 -4.83 5.80
CA ILE A 75 -3.25 -4.39 4.81
C ILE A 75 -3.99 -3.56 3.77
N TYR A 76 -3.73 -2.27 3.74
CA TYR A 76 -4.27 -1.34 2.76
C TYR A 76 -3.34 -1.26 1.54
N LEU A 77 -3.92 -1.49 0.36
CA LEU A 77 -3.24 -1.38 -0.94
C LEU A 77 -3.73 -0.10 -1.61
N HIS A 78 -2.81 0.80 -1.97
CA HIS A 78 -3.17 2.04 -2.66
C HIS A 78 -3.58 1.77 -4.11
N GLY A 79 -4.25 2.74 -4.72
CA GLY A 79 -4.69 2.68 -6.12
C GLY A 79 -3.55 2.78 -7.14
N ASN A 80 -3.89 2.76 -8.42
CA ASN A 80 -2.92 2.92 -9.49
C ASN A 80 -2.08 4.20 -9.33
N ALA A 81 -0.75 4.10 -9.41
CA ALA A 81 0.20 5.20 -9.21
C ALA A 81 0.13 5.90 -7.82
N GLY A 82 -0.55 5.28 -6.87
CA GLY A 82 -0.80 5.82 -5.54
C GLY A 82 0.41 5.81 -4.61
N SER A 83 0.14 5.99 -3.32
CA SER A 83 1.17 5.88 -2.27
C SER A 83 0.56 5.59 -0.89
N ARG A 84 1.41 5.33 0.10
CA ARG A 84 1.06 5.17 1.52
C ARG A 84 0.20 6.31 2.08
N LEU A 85 0.27 7.52 1.50
CA LEU A 85 -0.56 8.65 1.89
C LEU A 85 -2.07 8.37 1.76
N GLU A 86 -2.47 7.51 0.81
CA GLU A 86 -3.89 7.15 0.61
C GLU A 86 -4.50 6.41 1.81
N ALA A 87 -3.68 5.77 2.64
CA ALA A 87 -4.15 5.09 3.83
C ALA A 87 -4.55 6.07 4.96
N ALA A 88 -4.09 7.33 4.93
CA ALA A 88 -4.34 8.31 5.99
C ALA A 88 -5.83 8.48 6.36
N PRO A 89 -6.77 8.68 5.40
CA PRO A 89 -8.20 8.75 5.71
C PRO A 89 -8.75 7.44 6.27
N MET A 90 -8.22 6.28 5.85
CA MET A 90 -8.66 4.95 6.30
C MET A 90 -8.39 4.72 7.78
N LEU A 91 -7.34 5.33 8.33
CA LEU A 91 -7.02 5.22 9.75
C LEU A 91 -8.18 5.69 10.65
N ASN A 92 -8.92 6.74 10.25
CA ASN A 92 -10.08 7.22 11.02
C ASN A 92 -11.21 6.21 11.11
N TYR A 93 -11.29 5.28 10.15
CA TYR A 93 -12.33 4.25 10.13
C TYR A 93 -11.92 2.99 10.89
N PHE A 94 -10.64 2.60 10.85
CA PHE A 94 -10.19 1.32 11.40
C PHE A 94 -9.64 1.40 12.82
N ILE A 95 -8.89 2.46 13.15
CA ILE A 95 -8.28 2.64 14.47
C ILE A 95 -9.32 2.65 15.61
N PRO A 96 -10.50 3.29 15.47
CA PRO A 96 -11.52 3.25 16.52
C PRO A 96 -12.02 1.86 16.92
N TYR A 97 -11.85 0.87 16.04
CA TYR A 97 -12.21 -0.52 16.31
C TYR A 97 -11.03 -1.36 16.82
N GLY A 98 -9.90 -0.72 17.15
CA GLY A 98 -8.67 -1.39 17.59
C GLY A 98 -7.90 -2.09 16.49
N LEU A 99 -8.25 -1.89 15.21
CA LEU A 99 -7.59 -2.56 14.10
C LEU A 99 -6.28 -1.86 13.74
N SER A 100 -5.19 -2.60 13.66
CA SER A 100 -3.94 -2.09 13.10
C SER A 100 -4.06 -1.96 11.59
N VAL A 101 -3.38 -0.97 11.00
CA VAL A 101 -3.37 -0.75 9.54
C VAL A 101 -1.94 -0.75 9.03
N LEU A 102 -1.60 -1.65 8.12
CA LEU A 102 -0.36 -1.67 7.37
C LEU A 102 -0.62 -1.14 5.96
N THR A 103 0.26 -0.29 5.45
CA THR A 103 0.25 0.18 4.06
C THR A 103 1.67 0.20 3.52
N PHE A 104 1.82 0.11 2.21
CA PHE A 104 3.11 0.17 1.54
C PHE A 104 2.98 0.80 0.16
N ASP A 105 4.09 1.30 -0.37
CA ASP A 105 4.17 1.74 -1.76
C ASP A 105 4.52 0.54 -2.64
N PHE A 106 3.73 0.25 -3.67
CA PHE A 106 4.11 -0.75 -4.67
C PHE A 106 5.41 -0.35 -5.40
N SER A 107 6.07 -1.32 -6.02
CA SER A 107 7.18 -1.07 -6.92
C SER A 107 6.80 -0.03 -7.98
N GLY A 108 7.67 0.95 -8.20
CA GLY A 108 7.40 2.05 -9.12
C GLY A 108 6.54 3.18 -8.55
N CYS A 109 6.03 3.05 -7.32
CA CYS A 109 5.15 4.03 -6.67
C CYS A 109 5.83 4.68 -5.44
N GLY A 110 5.37 5.88 -5.10
CA GLY A 110 5.80 6.60 -3.89
C GLY A 110 7.32 6.59 -3.65
N MET A 111 7.72 6.13 -2.46
CA MET A 111 9.11 6.00 -2.03
C MET A 111 9.74 4.64 -2.37
N SER A 112 8.98 3.69 -2.89
CA SER A 112 9.52 2.37 -3.27
C SER A 112 10.38 2.40 -4.53
N GLU A 113 11.31 1.46 -4.60
CA GLU A 113 12.16 1.24 -5.78
C GLU A 113 11.36 0.67 -6.97
N GLY A 114 12.04 0.38 -8.07
CA GLY A 114 11.43 0.03 -9.36
C GLY A 114 11.31 1.24 -10.26
N GLN A 115 10.96 1.04 -11.54
CA GLN A 115 10.80 2.14 -12.51
C GLN A 115 9.38 2.21 -13.04
N TYR A 116 8.74 1.06 -13.23
CA TYR A 116 7.44 0.90 -13.86
C TYR A 116 6.46 0.25 -12.90
N ILE A 117 5.20 0.63 -13.03
CA ILE A 117 4.07 -0.16 -12.53
C ILE A 117 3.68 -1.20 -13.59
N THR A 118 3.10 -2.31 -13.16
CA THR A 118 2.78 -3.44 -14.03
C THR A 118 1.32 -3.86 -13.96
N LEU A 119 0.46 -2.95 -13.49
CA LEU A 119 -0.99 -3.11 -13.45
C LEU A 119 -1.44 -4.40 -12.74
N GLY A 120 -0.71 -4.80 -11.71
CA GLY A 120 -0.99 -5.98 -10.89
C GLY A 120 -0.09 -7.18 -11.14
N CYS A 121 0.66 -7.23 -12.25
CA CYS A 121 1.46 -8.40 -12.62
C CYS A 121 2.61 -8.70 -11.63
N LYS A 122 3.33 -7.66 -11.19
CA LYS A 122 4.46 -7.77 -10.25
C LYS A 122 4.11 -7.23 -8.87
N GLU A 123 3.09 -6.41 -8.75
CA GLU A 123 2.59 -5.87 -7.48
C GLU A 123 2.17 -6.99 -6.51
N VAL A 124 1.81 -8.19 -7.02
CA VAL A 124 1.60 -9.39 -6.20
C VAL A 124 2.87 -9.84 -5.47
N ASP A 125 4.05 -9.76 -6.10
CA ASP A 125 5.33 -10.11 -5.47
C ASP A 125 5.70 -9.13 -4.34
N ASP A 126 5.25 -7.86 -4.45
CA ASP A 126 5.43 -6.85 -3.39
C ASP A 126 4.56 -7.18 -2.17
N LEU A 127 3.29 -7.52 -2.41
CA LEU A 127 2.38 -7.95 -1.35
C LEU A 127 2.90 -9.22 -0.65
N ASP A 128 3.40 -10.19 -1.40
CA ASP A 128 3.99 -11.41 -0.83
C ASP A 128 5.16 -11.09 0.10
N ALA A 129 6.04 -10.17 -0.28
CA ALA A 129 7.16 -9.73 0.57
C ALA A 129 6.68 -9.10 1.89
N ILE A 130 5.63 -8.29 1.82
CA ILE A 130 4.98 -7.68 2.99
C ILE A 130 4.36 -8.75 3.90
N MET A 131 3.63 -9.71 3.34
CA MET A 131 3.02 -10.79 4.13
C MET A 131 4.08 -11.67 4.79
N ILE A 132 5.16 -12.00 4.09
CA ILE A 132 6.29 -12.76 4.65
C ILE A 132 6.92 -12.01 5.82
N TRP A 133 7.15 -10.70 5.67
CA TRP A 133 7.68 -9.87 6.75
C TRP A 133 6.71 -9.84 7.95
N GLN A 134 5.41 -9.63 7.71
CA GLN A 134 4.41 -9.59 8.78
C GLN A 134 4.34 -10.91 9.54
N ASN A 135 4.35 -12.04 8.83
CA ASN A 135 4.30 -13.38 9.44
C ASN A 135 5.53 -13.67 10.32
N LYS A 136 6.70 -13.16 9.94
CA LYS A 136 7.93 -13.30 10.75
C LYS A 136 7.94 -12.44 12.00
N ASN A 137 7.31 -11.26 11.94
CA ASN A 137 7.32 -10.27 13.03
C ASN A 137 6.08 -10.36 13.94
N SER A 138 5.15 -11.26 13.66
CA SER A 138 4.00 -11.55 14.52
C SER A 138 4.32 -12.72 15.43
N GLU A 139 4.80 -12.47 16.65
CA GLU A 139 4.88 -13.54 17.67
C GLU A 139 3.45 -13.97 18.06
N GLN A 140 3.03 -15.15 17.58
CA GLN A 140 1.77 -15.83 17.90
C GLN A 140 0.46 -15.01 17.77
N ALA A 141 -0.05 -14.89 16.54
CA ALA A 141 -1.50 -14.82 16.33
C ALA A 141 -1.90 -15.42 14.97
N PRO A 142 -2.07 -16.74 14.88
CA PRO A 142 -2.58 -17.38 13.67
C PRO A 142 -4.10 -17.20 13.64
N PHE A 143 -4.61 -16.16 12.98
CA PHE A 143 -5.96 -16.20 12.40
C PHE A 143 -6.12 -15.16 11.29
N PHE A 144 -5.47 -15.41 10.15
CA PHE A 144 -5.89 -14.79 8.89
C PHE A 144 -7.24 -15.38 8.50
N ARG A 145 -8.33 -14.80 9.02
CA ARG A 145 -9.65 -15.02 8.43
C ARG A 145 -9.64 -14.22 7.15
N GLN A 146 -9.44 -14.92 6.04
CA GLN A 146 -9.70 -14.49 4.66
C GLN A 146 -10.22 -13.05 4.60
N VAL A 147 -9.30 -12.09 4.43
CA VAL A 147 -9.69 -10.72 4.15
C VAL A 147 -10.31 -10.79 2.77
N GLU A 148 -11.64 -10.67 2.67
CA GLU A 148 -12.27 -10.33 1.40
C GLU A 148 -11.54 -9.08 0.90
N LEU A 149 -10.82 -9.22 -0.20
CA LEU A 149 -10.40 -8.12 -1.05
C LEU A 149 -11.67 -7.41 -1.52
N ARG A 150 -12.26 -6.58 -0.67
CA ARG A 150 -13.18 -5.54 -1.10
C ARG A 150 -12.28 -4.42 -1.58
N VAL A 151 -11.91 -4.50 -2.86
CA VAL A 151 -11.49 -3.32 -3.58
C VAL A 151 -12.68 -2.37 -3.49
N LEU A 152 -12.60 -1.41 -2.56
CA LEU A 152 -13.54 -0.30 -2.50
C LEU A 152 -13.17 0.62 -3.68
N ILE A 153 -13.53 0.19 -4.89
CA ILE A 153 -13.55 1.09 -6.04
C ILE A 153 -14.68 2.07 -5.74
N LYS A 154 -14.31 3.31 -5.44
CA LYS A 154 -15.26 4.39 -5.30
C LYS A 154 -15.68 4.77 -6.73
N ASP A 155 -16.94 4.49 -7.07
CA ASP A 155 -17.58 4.95 -8.31
C ASP A 155 -17.50 6.47 -8.46
#